data_AF-A0A2D8XND2-F1
#
_entry.id   AF-A0A2D8XND2-F1
#
_cell.length_a   1.000
_cell.length_b   1.000
_cell.length_c   1.000
_cell.angle_alpha   90.00
_cell.angle_beta   90.00
_cell.angle_gamma   90.00
#
_symmetry.space_group_name_H-M   'P 1'
#
loop_
_entity.id
_entity.type
_entity.pdbx_description
1 polymer ?
#
loop_
_entity_poly.entity_id
_entity_poly.type
_entity_poly.pdbx_seq_one_letter_code
_entity_poly.pdbx_strand_id
1 'polypeptide(L)' 'MSRKYVIINSDEVDSVDFDQVDETSSDTIRYSIDNSQTFVKFDSDTTPSFLEGKTQYTHSEILTILATDEWTDPNPPGE' A
#
# COMPACT_ATOMS: atom_id res chain seq x y z
N MET A 1 -1.38 -17.98 -6.39
CA MET A 1 -0.53 -16.81 -6.68
C MET A 1 -0.07 -16.22 -5.36
N SER A 2 0.99 -15.42 -5.37
CA SER A 2 1.50 -14.77 -4.18
C SER A 2 1.27 -13.27 -4.30
N ARG A 3 0.41 -12.75 -3.43
CA ARG A 3 0.09 -11.32 -3.35
C ARG A 3 1.34 -10.45 -3.30
N LYS A 4 1.33 -9.39 -4.11
CA LYS A 4 2.36 -8.36 -4.15
C LYS A 4 1.83 -7.08 -3.53
N TYR A 5 2.74 -6.30 -2.96
CA TYR A 5 2.43 -5.03 -2.31
C TYR A 5 3.35 -3.96 -2.87
N VAL A 6 2.80 -2.77 -3.09
CA VAL A 6 3.56 -1.61 -3.59
C VAL A 6 3.18 -0.40 -2.77
N ILE A 7 4.19 0.33 -2.28
CA ILE A 7 4.02 1.62 -1.63
C ILE A 7 4.05 2.71 -2.72
N ILE A 8 3.12 3.65 -2.66
CA ILE A 8 2.99 4.78 -3.57
C ILE A 8 2.80 6.07 -2.77
N ASN A 9 3.07 7.22 -3.38
CA ASN A 9 2.70 8.49 -2.78
C ASN A 9 1.19 8.70 -2.87
N SER A 10 0.65 9.46 -1.91
CA SER A 10 -0.77 9.81 -1.85
C SER A 10 -1.26 10.54 -3.09
N ASP A 11 -0.42 11.35 -3.75
CA ASP A 11 -0.73 12.03 -5.01
C ASP A 11 -0.83 11.10 -6.23
N GLU A 12 -0.35 9.86 -6.12
CA GLU A 12 -0.44 8.87 -7.19
C GLU A 12 -1.73 8.03 -7.12
N VAL A 13 -2.50 8.15 -6.04
CA VAL A 13 -3.73 7.37 -5.79
C VAL A 13 -4.78 7.61 -6.87
N ASP A 14 -4.90 8.84 -7.38
CA ASP A 14 -5.83 9.18 -8.46
C ASP A 14 -5.52 8.46 -9.78
N SER A 15 -4.32 7.91 -9.92
CA SER A 15 -3.88 7.13 -11.09
C SER A 15 -4.02 5.61 -10.90
N VAL A 16 -4.47 5.16 -9.73
CA VAL A 16 -4.69 3.73 -9.43
C VAL A 16 -5.99 3.27 -10.06
N ASP A 17 -5.90 2.19 -10.85
CA ASP A 17 -7.07 1.45 -11.30
C ASP A 17 -7.46 0.41 -10.24
N PHE A 18 -8.54 0.69 -9.50
CA PHE A 18 -9.03 -0.15 -8.41
C PHE A 18 -9.62 -1.50 -8.89
N ASP A 19 -9.87 -1.68 -10.19
CA ASP A 19 -10.24 -2.98 -10.74
C ASP A 19 -9.03 -3.94 -10.89
N GLN A 20 -7.80 -3.41 -10.78
CA GLN A 20 -6.54 -4.17 -10.91
C GLN A 20 -5.79 -4.38 -9.59
N VAL A 21 -6.37 -3.95 -8.46
CA VAL A 21 -5.86 -4.13 -7.11
C VAL A 21 -6.96 -4.67 -6.18
N ASP A 22 -6.61 -5.04 -4.95
CA ASP A 22 -7.55 -5.59 -3.96
C ASP A 22 -8.23 -4.51 -3.10
N GLU A 23 -7.86 -3.24 -3.29
CA GLU A 23 -8.49 -2.09 -2.66
C GLU A 23 -9.77 -1.69 -3.41
N THR A 24 -10.79 -1.22 -2.69
CA THR A 24 -12.09 -0.89 -3.31
C THR A 24 -12.20 0.54 -3.82
N SER A 25 -11.50 1.49 -3.19
CA SER A 25 -11.44 2.90 -3.59
C SER A 25 -10.40 3.64 -2.77
N SER A 26 -10.04 4.85 -3.20
CA SER A 26 -9.16 5.77 -2.48
C SER A 26 -9.60 6.05 -1.04
N ASP A 27 -10.91 6.05 -0.76
CA ASP A 27 -11.43 6.27 0.60
C ASP A 27 -11.24 5.08 1.54
N THR A 28 -10.92 3.89 1.01
CA THR A 28 -10.81 2.63 1.78
C THR A 28 -9.38 2.17 1.99
N ILE A 29 -8.40 2.85 1.39
CA ILE A 29 -6.99 2.50 1.52
C ILE A 29 -6.42 3.04 2.83
N ARG A 30 -5.43 2.33 3.38
CA ARG A 30 -4.71 2.76 4.57
C ARG A 30 -3.56 3.67 4.18
N TYR A 31 -3.57 4.89 4.70
CA TYR A 31 -2.47 5.83 4.58
C TYR A 31 -1.44 5.68 5.71
N SER A 32 -0.23 6.19 5.48
CA SER A 32 0.77 6.44 6.51
C SER A 32 0.26 7.48 7.53
N ILE A 33 0.92 7.60 8.68
CA ILE A 33 0.49 8.51 9.76
C ILE A 33 0.43 9.97 9.29
N ASP A 34 1.38 10.37 8.45
CA ASP A 34 1.47 11.71 7.87
C ASP A 34 0.61 11.90 6.61
N ASN A 35 -0.11 10.87 6.17
CA ASN A 35 -0.91 10.82 4.94
C ASN A 35 -0.12 11.07 3.64
N SER A 36 1.22 10.99 3.66
CA SER A 36 2.03 11.21 2.47
C SER A 36 2.09 9.99 1.56
N GLN A 37 1.96 8.79 2.11
CA GLN A 37 2.09 7.52 1.40
C GLN A 37 0.89 6.60 1.68
N THR A 38 0.71 5.62 0.78
CA THR A 38 -0.23 4.51 0.93
C THR A 38 0.36 3.26 0.28
N PHE A 39 -0.32 2.13 0.40
CA PHE A 39 0.06 0.91 -0.30
C PHE A 39 -1.15 0.26 -0.94
N VAL A 40 -0.91 -0.40 -2.07
CA VAL A 40 -1.89 -1.23 -2.77
C VAL A 40 -1.38 -2.66 -2.85
N LYS A 41 -2.31 -3.61 -2.97
CA LYS A 41 -1.98 -5.03 -3.09
C LYS A 41 -2.72 -5.63 -4.28
N PHE A 42 -2.06 -6.54 -4.99
CA PHE A 42 -2.64 -7.21 -6.16
C PHE A 42 -2.22 -8.68 -6.23
N ASP A 43 -3.13 -9.52 -6.74
CA ASP A 43 -2.94 -10.96 -6.98
C ASP A 43 -2.92 -11.24 -8.50
N SER A 44 -1.94 -10.66 -9.20
CA SER A 44 -1.71 -10.85 -10.64
C SER A 44 -0.26 -11.25 -10.91
N ASP A 45 -0.03 -12.08 -11.93
CA ASP A 45 1.31 -12.44 -12.43
C ASP A 45 2.01 -11.25 -13.12
N THR A 46 1.22 -10.29 -13.62
CA THR A 46 1.72 -9.07 -14.28
C THR A 46 1.47 -7.87 -13.38
N THR A 47 2.51 -7.06 -13.19
CA THR A 47 2.40 -5.76 -12.53
C THR A 47 1.48 -4.84 -13.33
N PRO A 48 0.49 -4.19 -12.70
CA PRO A 48 -0.29 -3.15 -13.35
C PRO A 48 0.61 -2.02 -13.85
N SER A 49 0.31 -1.46 -15.03
CA SER A 49 1.17 -0.46 -15.69
C SER A 49 1.40 0.81 -14.86
N PHE A 50 0.44 1.17 -14.00
CA PHE A 50 0.54 2.32 -13.09
C PHE A 50 1.46 2.05 -11.88
N LEU A 51 1.89 0.80 -11.68
CA LEU A 51 2.86 0.39 -10.66
C LEU A 51 4.21 -0.04 -11.25
N GLU A 52 4.38 0.05 -12.57
CA GLU A 52 5.63 -0.34 -13.23
C GLU A 52 6.82 0.48 -12.74
N GLY A 53 7.95 -0.20 -12.52
CA GLY A 53 9.17 0.42 -11.99
C GLY A 53 9.15 0.70 -10.48
N LYS A 54 8.02 0.49 -9.78
CA LYS A 54 7.96 0.60 -8.32
C LYS A 54 8.47 -0.66 -7.63
N THR A 55 8.97 -0.50 -6.41
CA THR A 55 9.41 -1.63 -5.58
C THR A 55 8.22 -2.49 -5.18
N GLN A 56 8.34 -3.80 -5.41
CA GLN A 56 7.35 -4.78 -4.98
C GLN A 56 7.84 -5.51 -3.75
N TYR A 57 6.96 -5.63 -2.77
CA TYR A 57 7.21 -6.31 -1.52
C TYR A 57 6.43 -7.62 -1.45
N THR A 58 7.03 -8.61 -0.78
CA THR A 58 6.32 -9.77 -0.27
C THR A 58 5.52 -9.39 0.98
N HIS A 59 4.62 -10.29 1.39
CA HIS A 59 3.84 -10.10 2.61
C HIS A 59 4.70 -9.87 3.87
N SER A 60 5.80 -10.62 4.02
CA SER A 60 6.68 -10.47 5.19
C SER A 60 7.45 -9.14 5.20
N GLU A 61 7.87 -8.67 4.02
CA GLU A 61 8.57 -7.40 3.88
C GLU A 61 7.63 -6.21 4.16
N ILE A 62 6.43 -6.21 3.57
CA ILE A 62 5.49 -5.11 3.79
C ILE A 62 5.04 -5.03 5.25
N LEU A 63 4.83 -6.18 5.92
CA LEU A 63 4.51 -6.18 7.36
C LEU A 63 5.61 -5.55 8.21
N THR A 64 6.87 -5.75 7.83
CA THR A 64 8.01 -5.13 8.53
C THR A 64 7.97 -3.61 8.37
N ILE A 65 7.65 -3.11 7.18
CA ILE A 65 7.54 -1.67 6.90
C ILE A 65 6.33 -1.06 7.63
N LEU A 66 5.16 -1.71 7.55
CA LEU A 66 3.93 -1.22 8.18
C LEU A 66 3.98 -1.25 9.72
N ALA A 67 4.92 -1.99 10.31
CA ALA A 67 5.16 -2.01 11.75
C ALA A 67 6.08 -0.88 12.24
N THR A 68 6.68 -0.09 11.33
CA THR A 68 7.49 1.08 11.70
C THR A 68 6.64 2.27 12.14
N ASP A 69 7.28 3.21 12.82
CA ASP A 69 6.65 4.44 13.34
C ASP A 69 6.13 5.38 12.25
N GLU A 70 6.45 5.14 10.97
CA GLU A 70 5.90 5.88 9.83
C GLU A 70 4.43 5.47 9.52
N TRP A 71 4.08 4.23 9.85
CA TRP A 71 2.80 3.62 9.48
C TRP A 71 1.92 3.28 10.67
N THR A 72 2.52 2.96 11.82
CA THR A 72 1.81 2.55 13.03
C THR A 72 2.31 3.38 14.21
N ASP A 73 1.39 4.08 14.89
CA ASP A 73 1.74 4.81 16.10
C ASP A 73 2.21 3.81 17.18
N PRO A 74 3.46 3.89 17.67
CA PRO A 74 3.94 3.01 18.73
C PRO A 74 3.21 3.22 20.06
N ASN A 75 2.50 4.35 20.21
CA ASN A 75 1.70 4.69 21.38
C ASN A 75 0.25 4.93 20.94
N PRO A 76 -0.52 3.88 20.63
CA PRO A 76 -1.94 4.06 20.31
C PRO A 76 -2.63 4.83 21.44
N PRO A 77 -3.56 5.75 21.13
CA PRO A 77 -4.28 6.49 22.15
C PRO A 77 -4.88 5.51 23.16
N GLY A 78 -4.51 5.71 24.44
CA GLY A 78 -4.68 4.73 25.51
C GLY A 78 -6.11 4.21 25.67
N GLU A 79 -6.18 2.97 26.14
CA GLU A 79 -7.39 2.32 26.68
C GLU A 79 -8.07 3.15 27.77
#